data_AF-A0ABD0N4K0-F1
#
_entry.id   AF-A0ABD0N4K0-F1
#
_cell.length_a   1.000
_cell.length_b   1.000
_cell.length_c   1.000
_cell.angle_alpha   90.00
_cell.angle_beta   90.00
_cell.angle_gamma   90.00
#
_symmetry.space_group_name_H-M   'P 1'
#
loop_
_entity.id
_entity.type
_entity.pdbx_description
1 polymer ?
#
loop_
_entity_poly.entity_id
_entity_poly.type
_entity_poly.pdbx_seq_one_letter_code
_entity_poly.pdbx_strand_id
1 'polypeptide(L)'
;QCSEFNNAMEDLSASNQEAINKDSLMDDAKNRSRQRLKMTLTHSTKDATSAFVLKTKVHGLKHAFSPYKSKTQRLFWLLAIFICLGLLFTWSWNRILYLLSYPAVTKIYMVWSHNMTFPAVTFCNQNLLRVSSLTKADLYHSGYWMDIMHLNHTVNRQSVSMLKHSRHREKLLHLLDFSDYSPPPDYQLNTSEMIDRLGHQLEDMLLDCRFRGENCTFKNFTP
;
A
#
# COMPACT_ATOMS: atom_id res chain seq x y z
N GLN A 1 80.02 -65.50 28.75
CA GLN A 1 78.86 -64.61 28.95
C GLN A 1 79.37 -63.17 29.07
N CYS A 2 79.74 -62.55 27.94
CA CYS A 2 80.09 -61.12 27.75
C CYS A 2 80.65 -60.92 26.32
N SER A 3 80.03 -61.55 25.31
CA SER A 3 80.40 -61.38 23.89
C SER A 3 79.20 -61.40 22.94
N GLU A 4 77.98 -61.72 23.42
CA GLU A 4 76.73 -61.61 22.66
C GLU A 4 75.88 -60.37 23.02
N PHE A 5 76.24 -59.63 24.07
CA PHE A 5 75.47 -58.46 24.53
C PHE A 5 75.93 -57.13 23.91
N ASN A 6 77.18 -57.02 23.46
CA ASN A 6 77.70 -55.79 22.85
C ASN A 6 77.25 -55.63 21.38
N ASN A 7 77.09 -56.72 20.64
CA ASN A 7 76.63 -56.65 19.24
C ASN A 7 75.14 -56.29 19.13
N ALA A 8 74.29 -56.73 20.07
CA ALA A 8 72.86 -56.43 20.03
C ALA A 8 72.54 -54.96 20.37
N MET A 9 73.39 -54.27 21.14
CA MET A 9 73.16 -52.87 21.56
C MET A 9 73.65 -51.84 20.52
N GLU A 10 74.69 -52.15 19.74
CA GLU A 10 75.09 -51.34 18.57
C GLU A 10 74.07 -51.42 17.43
N ASP A 11 73.54 -52.62 17.13
CA ASP A 11 72.53 -52.82 16.08
C ASP A 11 71.19 -52.12 16.37
N LEU A 12 70.76 -52.07 17.63
CA LEU A 12 69.55 -51.35 18.05
C LEU A 12 69.71 -49.82 18.01
N SER A 13 70.92 -49.30 18.22
CA SER A 13 71.21 -47.86 18.12
C SER A 13 71.30 -47.39 16.65
N ALA A 14 71.90 -48.21 15.79
CA ALA A 14 71.98 -47.96 14.35
C ALA A 14 70.60 -48.06 13.68
N SER A 15 69.80 -49.07 14.05
CA SER A 15 68.42 -49.23 13.55
C SER A 15 67.49 -48.07 13.94
N ASN A 16 67.61 -47.53 15.16
CA ASN A 16 66.79 -46.39 15.60
C ASN A 16 67.20 -45.07 14.94
N GLN A 17 68.50 -44.83 14.74
CA GLN A 17 68.98 -43.64 14.03
C GLN A 17 68.59 -43.69 12.55
N GLU A 18 68.60 -44.87 11.93
CA GLU A 18 68.19 -45.08 10.55
C GLU A 18 66.65 -44.95 10.38
N ALA A 19 65.87 -45.37 11.38
CA ALA A 19 64.41 -45.17 11.39
C ALA A 19 64.02 -43.69 11.51
N ILE A 20 64.66 -42.93 12.41
CA ILE A 20 64.41 -41.48 12.58
C ILE A 20 64.84 -40.70 11.32
N ASN A 21 65.94 -41.10 10.67
CA ASN A 21 66.39 -40.47 9.42
C ASN A 21 65.49 -40.84 8.24
N LYS A 22 64.89 -42.04 8.23
CA LYS A 22 63.89 -42.44 7.21
C LYS A 22 62.58 -41.69 7.38
N ASP A 23 62.09 -41.49 8.60
CA ASP A 23 60.85 -40.73 8.85
C ASP A 23 60.99 -39.25 8.47
N SER A 24 62.13 -38.60 8.79
CA SER A 24 62.38 -37.22 8.39
C SER A 24 62.49 -37.04 6.87
N LEU A 25 63.14 -37.97 6.17
CA LEU A 25 63.19 -38.01 4.69
C LEU A 25 61.82 -38.24 4.06
N MET A 26 60.97 -39.05 4.69
CA MET A 26 59.64 -39.38 4.18
C MET A 26 58.67 -38.19 4.34
N ASP A 27 58.76 -37.43 5.43
CA ASP A 27 58.01 -36.20 5.63
C ASP A 27 58.44 -35.07 4.67
N ASP A 28 59.75 -34.93 4.40
CA ASP A 28 60.25 -33.96 3.41
C ASP A 28 59.80 -34.31 1.98
N ALA A 29 59.79 -35.60 1.63
CA ALA A 29 59.27 -36.07 0.34
C ALA A 29 57.76 -35.79 0.18
N LYS A 30 56.99 -35.95 1.27
CA LYS A 30 55.55 -35.66 1.33
C LYS A 30 55.25 -34.17 1.24
N ASN A 31 56.11 -33.32 1.82
CA ASN A 31 55.95 -31.88 1.76
C ASN A 31 56.31 -31.33 0.36
N ARG A 32 57.35 -31.86 -0.28
CA ARG A 32 57.70 -31.54 -1.69
C ARG A 32 56.61 -31.97 -2.67
N SER A 33 56.00 -33.13 -2.47
CA SER A 33 54.91 -33.62 -3.33
C SER A 33 53.63 -32.81 -3.13
N ARG A 34 53.29 -32.39 -1.90
CA ARG A 34 52.20 -31.44 -1.63
C ARG A 34 52.46 -30.06 -2.25
N GLN A 35 53.69 -29.55 -2.18
CA GLN A 35 54.07 -28.30 -2.83
C GLN A 35 53.98 -28.40 -4.35
N ARG A 36 54.48 -29.50 -4.95
CA ARG A 36 54.32 -29.75 -6.39
C ARG A 36 52.86 -29.81 -6.78
N LEU A 37 52.03 -30.58 -6.07
CA LEU A 37 50.60 -30.71 -6.37
C LEU A 37 49.87 -29.36 -6.26
N LYS A 38 50.16 -28.56 -5.22
CA LYS A 38 49.64 -27.20 -5.10
C LYS A 38 50.10 -26.31 -6.26
N MET A 39 51.35 -26.45 -6.69
CA MET A 39 51.91 -25.69 -7.82
C MET A 39 51.28 -26.09 -9.15
N THR A 40 51.05 -27.38 -9.43
CA THR A 40 50.34 -27.84 -10.64
C THR A 40 48.87 -27.47 -10.61
N LEU A 41 48.19 -27.56 -9.46
CA LEU A 41 46.77 -27.19 -9.35
C LEU A 41 46.57 -25.67 -9.54
N THR A 42 47.46 -24.86 -8.96
CA THR A 42 47.43 -23.40 -9.15
C THR A 42 47.80 -22.98 -10.56
N HIS A 43 48.64 -23.73 -11.26
CA HIS A 43 48.92 -23.50 -12.69
C HIS A 43 47.68 -23.83 -13.55
N SER A 44 47.11 -25.03 -13.35
CA SER A 44 45.92 -25.49 -14.08
C SER A 44 44.70 -24.58 -13.89
N THR A 45 44.46 -24.10 -12.67
CA THR A 45 43.35 -23.16 -12.39
C THR A 45 43.59 -21.78 -12.99
N LYS A 46 44.84 -21.28 -13.02
CA LYS A 46 45.18 -20.02 -13.69
C LYS A 46 45.02 -20.13 -15.20
N ASP A 47 45.42 -21.25 -15.79
CA ASP A 47 45.30 -21.50 -17.23
C ASP A 47 43.82 -21.60 -17.63
N ALA A 48 43.02 -22.37 -16.88
CA ALA A 48 41.58 -22.49 -17.09
C ALA A 48 40.85 -21.14 -16.95
N THR A 49 41.21 -20.34 -15.94
CA THR A 49 40.63 -19.01 -15.73
C THR A 49 41.02 -18.05 -16.86
N SER A 50 42.27 -18.11 -17.33
CA SER A 50 42.74 -17.27 -18.43
C SER A 50 42.04 -17.61 -19.76
N ALA A 51 41.85 -18.91 -20.04
CA ALA A 51 41.13 -19.38 -21.22
C ALA A 51 39.65 -18.98 -21.19
N PHE A 52 39.01 -19.05 -20.02
CA PHE A 52 37.63 -18.60 -19.84
C PHE A 52 37.49 -17.10 -20.05
N VAL A 53 38.31 -16.29 -19.37
CA VAL A 53 38.23 -14.82 -19.45
C VAL A 53 38.47 -14.31 -20.88
N LEU A 54 39.36 -14.95 -21.63
CA LEU A 54 39.62 -14.60 -23.04
C LEU A 54 38.46 -14.97 -23.99
N LYS A 55 37.62 -15.94 -23.61
CA LYS A 55 36.48 -16.42 -24.41
C LYS A 55 35.16 -15.74 -24.03
N THR A 56 35.07 -15.11 -22.86
CA THR A 56 33.86 -14.40 -22.43
C THR A 56 33.57 -13.14 -23.26
N LYS A 57 32.29 -12.82 -23.47
CA LYS A 57 31.84 -11.57 -24.11
C LYS A 57 31.73 -10.39 -23.13
N VAL A 58 32.23 -10.53 -21.91
CA VAL A 58 32.21 -9.47 -20.89
C VAL A 58 33.30 -8.46 -21.21
N HIS A 59 32.88 -7.27 -21.61
CA HIS A 59 33.78 -6.18 -21.95
C HIS A 59 34.65 -5.78 -20.74
N GLY A 60 35.93 -5.52 -20.97
CA GLY A 60 36.89 -5.17 -19.91
C GLY A 60 37.50 -6.37 -19.16
N LEU A 61 36.81 -7.50 -19.04
CA LEU A 61 37.30 -8.66 -18.27
C LEU A 61 38.60 -9.25 -18.86
N LYS A 62 38.66 -9.34 -20.20
CA LYS A 62 39.88 -9.70 -20.94
C LYS A 62 41.07 -8.80 -20.61
N HIS A 63 40.84 -7.50 -20.41
CA HIS A 63 41.91 -6.52 -20.15
C HIS A 63 42.33 -6.50 -18.67
N ALA A 64 41.38 -6.75 -17.77
CA ALA A 64 41.64 -6.86 -16.33
C ALA A 64 42.51 -8.08 -15.96
N PHE A 65 42.31 -9.22 -16.63
CA PHE A 65 43.01 -10.48 -16.31
C PHE A 65 44.03 -10.94 -17.37
N SER A 66 44.31 -10.14 -18.41
CA SER A 66 45.32 -10.50 -19.41
C SER A 66 46.72 -10.60 -18.78
N PRO A 67 47.44 -11.73 -18.92
CA PRO A 67 48.79 -11.89 -18.37
C PRO A 67 49.84 -10.98 -19.02
N TYR A 68 49.54 -10.40 -20.18
CA TYR A 68 50.47 -9.59 -20.99
C TYR A 68 50.42 -8.06 -20.70
N LYS A 69 49.55 -7.60 -19.79
CA LYS A 69 49.38 -6.16 -19.46
C LYS A 69 50.02 -5.78 -18.13
N SER A 70 50.41 -4.50 -17.97
CA SER A 70 51.02 -4.00 -16.73
C SER A 70 50.04 -4.02 -15.55
N LYS A 71 50.56 -4.06 -14.32
CA LYS A 71 49.73 -4.10 -13.10
C LYS A 71 48.82 -2.86 -12.97
N THR A 72 49.31 -1.69 -13.35
CA THR A 72 48.55 -0.43 -13.33
C THR A 72 47.40 -0.42 -14.33
N GLN A 73 47.64 -0.92 -15.55
CA GLN A 73 46.58 -1.05 -16.56
C GLN A 73 45.49 -2.04 -16.12
N ARG A 74 45.86 -3.16 -15.50
CA ARG A 74 44.88 -4.11 -14.94
C ARG A 74 44.06 -3.49 -13.82
N LEU A 75 44.70 -2.74 -12.91
CA LEU A 75 44.02 -2.04 -11.83
C LEU A 75 43.01 -1.01 -12.38
N PHE A 76 43.39 -0.25 -13.40
CA PHE A 76 42.50 0.68 -14.08
C PHE A 76 41.27 -0.03 -14.68
N TRP A 77 41.48 -1.15 -15.39
CA TRP A 77 40.38 -1.93 -15.95
C TRP A 77 39.48 -2.57 -14.88
N LEU A 78 40.06 -3.04 -13.77
CA LEU A 78 39.29 -3.53 -12.63
C LEU A 78 38.43 -2.43 -12.02
N LEU A 79 39.01 -1.25 -11.76
CA LEU A 79 38.27 -0.08 -11.26
C LEU A 79 37.14 0.30 -12.21
N ALA A 80 37.42 0.38 -13.52
CA ALA A 80 36.40 0.67 -14.52
C ALA A 80 35.25 -0.36 -14.50
N ILE A 81 35.56 -1.65 -14.39
CA ILE A 81 34.53 -2.71 -14.27
C ILE A 81 33.70 -2.53 -13.00
N PHE A 82 34.32 -2.26 -11.86
CA PHE A 82 33.61 -2.04 -10.60
C PHE A 82 32.71 -0.80 -10.65
N ILE A 83 33.20 0.29 -11.25
CA ILE A 83 32.41 1.52 -11.45
C ILE A 83 31.22 1.23 -12.37
N CYS A 84 31.44 0.58 -13.51
CA CYS A 84 30.36 0.21 -14.43
C CYS A 84 29.33 -0.72 -13.77
N LEU A 85 29.78 -1.67 -12.95
CA LEU A 85 28.91 -2.61 -12.25
C LEU A 85 28.09 -1.90 -11.15
N GLY A 86 28.71 -0.99 -10.39
CA GLY A 86 28.02 -0.16 -9.40
C GLY A 86 26.97 0.75 -10.03
N LEU A 87 27.30 1.41 -11.15
CA LEU A 87 26.33 2.17 -11.92
C LEU A 87 25.19 1.26 -12.41
N LEU A 88 25.50 0.09 -12.98
CA LEU A 88 24.46 -0.83 -13.43
C LEU A 88 23.51 -1.23 -12.28
N PHE A 89 24.03 -1.60 -11.10
CA PHE A 89 23.19 -1.97 -9.97
C PHE A 89 22.36 -0.81 -9.42
N THR A 90 22.96 0.37 -9.24
CA THR A 90 22.23 1.56 -8.74
C THR A 90 21.10 1.97 -9.68
N TRP A 91 21.36 2.02 -10.99
CA TRP A 91 20.35 2.36 -11.99
C TRP A 91 19.26 1.28 -12.09
N SER A 92 19.65 0.00 -12.11
CA SER A 92 18.71 -1.11 -12.14
C SER A 92 17.82 -1.11 -10.89
N TRP A 93 18.41 -0.88 -9.72
CA TRP A 93 17.67 -0.85 -8.47
C TRP A 93 16.66 0.29 -8.45
N ASN A 94 17.07 1.51 -8.81
CA ASN A 94 16.14 2.65 -8.91
C ASN A 94 14.97 2.38 -9.88
N ARG A 95 15.21 1.72 -11.01
CA ARG A 95 14.15 1.35 -11.97
C ARG A 95 13.23 0.25 -11.44
N ILE A 96 13.77 -0.75 -10.74
CA ILE A 96 12.97 -1.79 -10.10
C ILE A 96 12.11 -1.19 -8.97
N LEU A 97 12.66 -0.29 -8.15
CA LEU A 97 11.88 0.46 -7.14
C LEU A 97 10.74 1.25 -7.78
N TYR A 98 11.03 1.98 -8.87
CA TYR A 98 10.01 2.72 -9.60
C TYR A 98 8.94 1.79 -10.16
N LEU A 99 9.30 0.63 -10.71
CA LEU A 99 8.33 -0.35 -11.20
C LEU A 99 7.47 -0.91 -10.05
N LEU A 100 8.08 -1.20 -8.89
CA LEU A 100 7.39 -1.69 -7.69
C LEU A 100 6.55 -0.62 -6.99
N SER A 101 6.72 0.67 -7.32
CA SER A 101 5.83 1.74 -6.85
C SER A 101 4.52 1.84 -7.65
N TYR A 102 4.30 0.96 -8.63
CA TYR A 102 3.10 0.91 -9.47
C TYR A 102 2.65 2.29 -10.02
N PRO A 103 3.53 3.00 -10.75
CA PRO A 103 3.21 4.32 -11.27
C PRO A 103 2.12 4.21 -12.33
N ALA A 104 1.03 4.95 -12.13
CA ALA A 104 -0.08 5.02 -13.08
C ALA A 104 -0.09 6.38 -13.77
N VAL A 105 -0.30 6.39 -15.08
CA VAL A 105 -0.51 7.62 -15.87
C VAL A 105 -1.92 7.57 -16.43
N THR A 106 -2.73 8.57 -16.07
CA THR A 106 -4.09 8.72 -16.59
C THR A 106 -4.06 9.49 -17.92
N LYS A 107 -4.69 8.93 -18.95
CA LYS A 107 -4.91 9.60 -20.24
C LYS A 107 -6.39 9.91 -20.39
N ILE A 108 -6.73 11.20 -20.49
CA ILE A 108 -8.12 11.66 -20.60
C ILE A 108 -8.35 12.10 -22.05
N TYR A 109 -9.41 11.58 -22.66
CA TYR A 109 -9.86 11.96 -24.00
C TYR A 109 -11.37 12.14 -23.99
N MET A 110 -11.86 13.06 -24.81
CA MET A 110 -13.30 13.29 -24.99
C MET A 110 -13.77 12.55 -26.22
N VAL A 111 -14.84 11.74 -26.06
CA VAL A 111 -15.52 11.07 -27.17
C VAL A 111 -16.94 11.59 -27.24
N TRP A 112 -17.38 11.95 -28.45
CA TRP A 112 -18.75 12.34 -28.72
C TRP A 112 -19.61 11.10 -28.95
N SER A 113 -20.71 10.97 -28.20
CA SER A 113 -21.71 9.92 -28.40
C SER A 113 -23.05 10.56 -28.79
N HIS A 114 -23.72 9.98 -29.79
CA HIS A 114 -25.05 10.44 -30.19
C HIS A 114 -26.15 10.06 -29.17
N ASN A 115 -25.94 8.99 -28.41
CA ASN A 115 -26.85 8.53 -27.37
C ASN A 115 -26.12 8.43 -26.03
N MET A 116 -26.63 9.13 -25.02
CA MET A 116 -26.11 9.10 -23.66
C MET A 116 -27.25 8.82 -22.69
N THR A 117 -26.97 8.04 -21.65
CA THR A 117 -27.92 7.81 -20.56
C THR A 117 -28.09 9.10 -19.77
N PHE A 118 -29.33 9.58 -19.63
CA PHE A 118 -29.62 10.74 -18.80
C PHE A 118 -29.34 10.39 -17.33
N PRO A 119 -28.60 11.23 -16.59
CA PRO A 119 -28.24 10.93 -15.20
C PRO A 119 -29.46 11.01 -14.29
N ALA A 120 -29.36 10.38 -13.12
CA ALA A 120 -30.32 10.60 -12.05
C ALA A 120 -30.23 12.05 -11.57
N VAL A 121 -31.36 12.75 -11.53
CA VAL A 121 -31.46 14.10 -10.98
C VAL A 121 -32.15 14.01 -9.62
N THR A 122 -31.41 14.37 -8.58
CA THR A 122 -31.93 14.42 -7.21
C THR A 122 -32.03 15.88 -6.78
N PHE A 123 -33.21 16.28 -6.31
CA PHE A 123 -33.43 17.58 -5.71
C PHE A 123 -34.24 17.41 -4.43
N CYS A 124 -33.97 18.27 -3.45
CA CYS A 124 -34.65 18.30 -2.17
C CYS A 124 -35.02 19.74 -1.85
N ASN A 125 -36.19 19.94 -1.26
CA ASN A 125 -36.56 21.24 -0.73
C ASN A 125 -35.64 21.56 0.46
N GLN A 126 -35.03 22.76 0.47
CA GLN A 126 -34.22 23.20 1.60
C GLN A 126 -35.02 23.27 2.89
N ASN A 127 -36.33 23.52 2.79
CA ASN A 127 -37.22 23.35 3.92
C ASN A 127 -37.56 21.86 4.11
N LEU A 128 -37.03 21.27 5.19
CA LEU A 128 -37.24 19.86 5.50
C LEU A 128 -38.72 19.52 5.81
N LEU A 129 -39.45 20.43 6.48
CA LEU A 129 -40.75 20.12 7.07
C LEU A 129 -41.84 21.12 6.67
N ARG A 130 -43.05 20.62 6.42
CA ARG A 130 -44.26 21.42 6.23
C ARG A 130 -44.88 21.76 7.58
N VAL A 131 -44.78 23.03 7.97
CA VAL A 131 -45.41 23.57 9.20
C VAL A 131 -46.92 23.32 9.24
N SER A 132 -47.59 23.29 8.08
CA SER A 132 -49.03 23.04 7.96
C SER A 132 -49.46 21.66 8.45
N SER A 133 -48.59 20.65 8.33
CA SER A 133 -48.87 19.23 8.62
C SER A 133 -48.40 18.80 10.01
N LEU A 134 -47.81 19.73 10.77
CA LEU A 134 -47.26 19.47 12.09
C LEU A 134 -48.37 19.19 13.12
N THR A 135 -48.14 18.24 14.01
CA THR A 135 -49.06 17.88 15.10
C THR A 135 -48.50 18.27 16.48
N LYS A 136 -49.37 18.25 17.50
CA LYS A 136 -48.97 18.52 18.88
C LYS A 136 -47.99 17.44 19.40
N ALA A 137 -48.18 16.18 19.00
CA ALA A 137 -47.27 15.08 19.33
C ALA A 137 -45.88 15.28 18.69
N ASP A 138 -45.83 15.68 17.41
CA ASP A 138 -44.56 15.94 16.71
C ASP A 138 -43.73 17.01 17.43
N LEU A 139 -44.39 18.12 17.84
CA LEU A 139 -43.73 19.17 18.61
C LEU A 139 -43.35 18.68 20.00
N TYR A 140 -44.25 18.01 20.73
CA TYR A 140 -43.95 17.53 22.09
C TYR A 140 -42.71 16.63 22.14
N HIS A 141 -42.60 15.68 21.19
CA HIS A 141 -41.50 14.71 21.18
C HIS A 141 -40.26 15.19 20.42
N SER A 142 -40.42 15.99 19.36
CA SER A 142 -39.33 16.36 18.43
C SER A 142 -39.11 17.86 18.27
N GLY A 143 -39.89 18.72 18.93
CA GLY A 143 -39.80 20.17 18.78
C GLY A 143 -38.48 20.76 19.28
N TYR A 144 -37.78 20.08 20.20
CA TYR A 144 -36.40 20.41 20.56
C TYR A 144 -35.43 20.20 19.40
N TRP A 145 -35.55 19.08 18.68
CA TRP A 145 -34.72 18.79 17.49
C TRP A 145 -34.96 19.76 16.34
N MET A 146 -36.18 20.29 16.23
CA MET A 146 -36.54 21.30 15.22
C MET A 146 -36.12 22.72 15.62
N ASP A 147 -35.46 22.91 16.77
CA ASP A 147 -35.12 24.20 17.37
C ASP A 147 -36.33 25.11 17.65
N ILE A 148 -37.54 24.56 17.73
CA ILE A 148 -38.77 25.32 18.04
C ILE A 148 -38.96 25.41 19.56
N MET A 149 -38.41 24.46 20.31
CA MET A 149 -38.58 24.35 21.76
C MET A 149 -37.27 24.00 22.47
N HIS A 150 -37.24 24.23 23.77
CA HIS A 150 -36.17 23.78 24.66
C HIS A 150 -36.48 22.40 25.24
N LEU A 151 -35.47 21.75 25.85
CA LEU A 151 -35.61 20.44 26.51
C LEU A 151 -36.67 20.40 27.62
N ASN A 152 -37.01 21.56 28.20
CA ASN A 152 -38.05 21.70 29.22
C ASN A 152 -39.45 21.93 28.63
N HIS A 153 -39.64 21.70 27.33
CA HIS A 153 -40.87 21.96 26.58
C HIS A 153 -41.35 23.42 26.59
N THR A 154 -40.45 24.37 26.87
CA THR A 154 -40.74 25.80 26.68
C THR A 154 -40.43 26.21 25.24
N VAL A 155 -41.22 27.15 24.72
CA VAL A 155 -41.10 27.62 23.34
C VAL A 155 -39.84 28.49 23.16
N ASN A 156 -39.02 28.18 22.15
CA ASN A 156 -37.92 29.06 21.72
C ASN A 156 -38.50 30.26 20.96
N ARG A 157 -38.57 31.41 21.65
CA ARG A 157 -39.15 32.64 21.10
C ARG A 157 -38.42 33.15 19.86
N GLN A 158 -37.11 32.93 19.74
CA GLN A 158 -36.33 33.38 18.59
C GLN A 158 -36.74 32.61 17.34
N SER A 159 -36.80 31.29 17.41
CA SER A 159 -37.15 30.42 16.29
C SER A 159 -38.62 30.60 15.85
N VAL A 160 -39.55 30.78 16.81
CA VAL A 160 -40.94 31.12 16.50
C VAL A 160 -41.09 32.53 15.91
N SER A 161 -40.21 33.48 16.24
CA SER A 161 -40.24 34.82 15.67
C SER A 161 -39.86 34.83 14.18
N MET A 162 -39.02 33.89 13.72
CA MET A 162 -38.69 33.72 12.31
C MET A 162 -39.88 33.23 11.48
N LEU A 163 -40.82 32.51 12.11
CA LEU A 163 -42.05 32.00 11.50
C LEU A 163 -43.19 33.05 11.43
N LYS A 164 -42.91 34.31 11.80
CA LYS A 164 -43.90 35.40 11.94
C LYS A 164 -44.67 35.74 10.66
N HIS A 165 -44.12 35.46 9.49
CA HIS A 165 -44.74 35.74 8.19
C HIS A 165 -45.50 34.54 7.60
N SER A 166 -45.62 33.43 8.33
CA SER A 166 -46.34 32.26 7.83
C SER A 166 -47.86 32.42 7.98
N ARG A 167 -48.62 32.00 6.96
CA ARG A 167 -50.09 31.89 7.02
C ARG A 167 -50.58 30.91 8.10
N HIS A 168 -49.69 30.08 8.64
CA HIS A 168 -50.00 29.05 9.63
C HIS A 168 -49.61 29.43 11.06
N ARG A 169 -49.24 30.70 11.30
CA ARG A 169 -48.77 31.18 12.62
C ARG A 169 -49.75 30.87 13.75
N GLU A 170 -51.03 31.17 13.58
CA GLU A 170 -52.05 30.96 14.62
C GLU A 170 -52.22 29.48 14.97
N LYS A 171 -52.29 28.63 13.94
CA LYS A 171 -52.33 27.17 14.11
C LYS A 171 -51.09 26.68 14.86
N LEU A 172 -49.90 27.16 14.48
CA LEU A 172 -48.66 26.78 15.14
C LEU A 172 -48.63 27.20 16.61
N LEU A 173 -49.07 28.43 16.93
CA LEU A 173 -49.13 28.90 18.31
C LEU A 173 -50.08 28.05 19.18
N HIS A 174 -51.20 27.61 18.62
CA HIS A 174 -52.12 26.69 19.30
C HIS A 174 -51.51 25.29 19.51
N LEU A 175 -50.67 24.81 18.58
CA LEU A 175 -49.96 23.54 18.72
C LEU A 175 -48.84 23.59 19.77
N LEU A 176 -48.29 24.78 20.03
CA LEU A 176 -47.24 25.01 21.03
C LEU A 176 -47.77 25.16 22.47
N ASP A 177 -49.09 25.15 22.65
CA ASP A 177 -49.71 25.14 23.96
C ASP A 177 -49.90 23.69 24.44
N PHE A 178 -49.18 23.29 25.49
CA PHE A 178 -49.23 21.95 26.06
C PHE A 178 -49.95 21.89 27.42
N SER A 179 -50.60 22.97 27.87
CA SER A 179 -51.24 23.00 29.20
C SER A 179 -52.22 21.85 29.44
N ASP A 180 -52.98 21.46 28.40
CA ASP A 180 -53.95 20.36 28.46
C ASP A 180 -53.50 19.12 27.66
N TYR A 181 -52.20 18.97 27.38
CA TYR A 181 -51.68 17.85 26.59
C TYR A 181 -51.08 16.77 27.47
N SER A 182 -51.64 15.56 27.39
CA SER A 182 -51.08 14.35 28.00
C SER A 182 -50.64 13.38 26.91
N PRO A 183 -49.33 13.08 26.75
CA PRO A 183 -48.87 12.14 25.75
C PRO A 183 -49.33 10.72 26.09
N PRO A 184 -49.66 9.89 25.09
CA PRO A 184 -49.99 8.49 25.34
C PRO A 184 -48.79 7.74 25.94
N PRO A 185 -49.02 6.82 26.91
CA PRO A 185 -47.95 6.16 27.65
C PRO A 185 -47.03 5.30 26.76
N ASP A 186 -47.57 4.76 25.66
CA ASP A 186 -46.85 3.89 24.72
C ASP A 186 -46.48 4.61 23.41
N TYR A 187 -46.24 5.93 23.45
CA TYR A 187 -45.83 6.65 22.24
C TYR A 187 -44.44 6.22 21.77
N GLN A 188 -44.38 5.65 20.57
CA GLN A 188 -43.12 5.32 19.90
C GLN A 188 -42.85 6.32 18.78
N LEU A 189 -41.73 7.03 18.88
CA LEU A 189 -41.33 7.98 17.86
C LEU A 189 -40.72 7.23 16.66
N ASN A 190 -41.45 7.19 15.53
CA ASN A 190 -40.91 6.73 14.26
C ASN A 190 -40.48 7.96 13.43
N THR A 191 -39.18 8.25 13.42
CA THR A 191 -38.65 9.40 12.68
C THR A 191 -38.82 9.26 11.17
N SER A 192 -38.82 8.03 10.64
CA SER A 192 -39.03 7.81 9.20
C SER A 192 -40.45 8.14 8.80
N GLU A 193 -41.45 7.70 9.57
CA GLU A 193 -42.86 8.06 9.34
C GLU A 193 -43.06 9.58 9.46
N MET A 194 -42.45 10.18 10.48
CA MET A 194 -42.54 11.61 10.71
C MET A 194 -41.97 12.41 9.54
N ILE A 195 -40.79 12.04 9.03
CA ILE A 195 -40.17 12.72 7.88
C ILE A 195 -40.97 12.48 6.59
N ASP A 196 -41.48 11.27 6.36
CA ASP A 196 -42.31 10.95 5.20
C ASP A 196 -43.60 11.77 5.17
N ARG A 197 -44.28 11.90 6.31
CA ARG A 197 -45.51 12.69 6.45
C ARG A 197 -45.28 14.21 6.41
N LEU A 198 -44.26 14.69 7.12
CA LEU A 198 -43.98 16.11 7.25
C LEU A 198 -43.17 16.69 6.09
N GLY A 199 -42.45 15.87 5.33
CA GLY A 199 -41.71 16.26 4.14
C GLY A 199 -42.61 16.88 3.07
N HIS A 200 -42.02 17.57 2.09
CA HIS A 200 -42.81 18.14 0.99
C HIS A 200 -43.18 17.07 -0.03
N GLN A 201 -44.47 16.89 -0.33
CA GLN A 201 -44.87 16.03 -1.44
C GLN A 201 -44.42 16.65 -2.75
N LEU A 202 -43.77 15.86 -3.60
CA LEU A 202 -43.37 16.32 -4.93
C LEU A 202 -44.59 16.72 -5.78
N GLU A 203 -45.72 16.06 -5.57
CA GLU A 203 -47.02 16.36 -6.18
C GLU A 203 -47.41 17.84 -6.05
N ASP A 204 -47.10 18.46 -4.90
CA ASP A 204 -47.44 19.86 -4.62
C ASP A 204 -46.38 20.84 -5.14
N MET A 205 -45.15 20.37 -5.36
CA MET A 205 -44.02 21.21 -5.78
C MET A 205 -43.78 21.18 -7.30
N LEU A 206 -44.12 20.07 -7.96
CA LEU A 206 -43.87 19.85 -9.38
C LEU A 206 -44.94 20.52 -10.23
N LEU A 207 -44.71 21.77 -10.63
CA LEU A 207 -45.66 22.55 -11.44
C LEU A 207 -45.70 22.12 -12.91
N ASP A 208 -44.54 21.84 -13.50
CA ASP A 208 -44.40 21.34 -14.87
C ASP A 208 -43.16 20.45 -14.96
N CYS A 209 -43.23 19.41 -15.77
CA CYS A 209 -42.14 18.46 -15.97
C CYS A 209 -42.16 17.98 -17.41
N ARG A 210 -41.06 18.20 -18.13
CA ARG A 210 -40.87 17.72 -19.50
C ARG A 210 -39.50 17.13 -19.69
N PHE A 211 -39.46 15.91 -20.21
CA PHE A 211 -38.23 15.24 -20.56
C PHE A 211 -38.26 14.88 -22.05
N ARG A 212 -37.32 15.43 -22.82
CA ARG A 212 -37.24 15.24 -24.29
C ARG A 212 -38.54 15.55 -25.05
N GLY A 213 -39.34 16.48 -24.52
CA GLY A 213 -40.63 16.87 -25.11
C GLY A 213 -41.84 16.06 -24.62
N GLU A 214 -41.62 14.99 -23.85
CA GLU A 214 -42.69 14.22 -23.22
C GLU A 214 -42.99 14.77 -21.82
N ASN A 215 -44.27 14.78 -21.44
CA ASN A 215 -44.70 15.21 -20.11
C ASN A 215 -44.35 14.14 -19.08
N CYS A 216 -43.73 14.54 -17.97
CA CYS A 216 -43.50 13.70 -16.80
C CYS A 216 -44.37 14.14 -15.62
N THR A 217 -44.51 13.25 -14.63
CA THR A 217 -45.30 13.49 -13.42
C THR A 217 -44.50 13.12 -12.18
N PHE A 218 -45.01 13.45 -11.00
CA PHE A 218 -44.40 13.06 -9.72
C PHE A 218 -44.17 11.54 -9.60
N LYS A 219 -44.98 10.71 -10.28
CA LYS A 219 -44.85 9.24 -10.29
C LYS A 219 -43.58 8.75 -11.00
N ASN A 220 -42.92 9.61 -11.79
CA ASN A 220 -41.66 9.30 -12.44
C ASN A 220 -40.44 9.55 -11.54
N PHE A 221 -40.68 9.99 -10.30
CA PHE A 221 -39.65 10.23 -9.29
C PHE A 221 -39.78 9.21 -8.17
N THR A 222 -38.63 8.80 -7.63
CA THR A 222 -38.56 7.92 -6.47
C THR A 222 -38.29 8.76 -5.22
N PRO A 223 -39.07 8.58 -4.14
CA PRO A 223 -38.81 9.22 -2.85
C PRO A 223 -37.54 8.68 -2.18
#